data_AF-A0A2D6SQD6-F1
#
_entry.id   AF-A0A2D6SQD6-F1
#
_cell.length_a   1.000
_cell.length_b   1.000
_cell.length_c   1.000
_cell.angle_alpha   90.00
_cell.angle_beta   90.00
_cell.angle_gamma   90.00
#
_symmetry.space_group_name_H-M   'P 1'
#
loop_
_entity.id
_entity.type
_entity.pdbx_description
1 polymer ?
#
loop_
_entity_poly.entity_id
_entity_poly.type
_entity_poly.pdbx_seq_one_letter_code
_entity_poly.pdbx_strand_id
1 'polypeptide(L)'
;MRKLTQIKKDNINELLHWGYSKHEISRILNIPRSTVIRHSFIKGKYNRPIKKFTTSYTQVDGEVVGIFAGDGSQYYEPKGGSYEVTIHIGRKNEEYLEYVKGLFENHFNKGFWVSKDKACFKLRTKSKAMFEYFSNYLDYNSKIKHSTVKLKSLNLPRDFKIGFLKGFLDTDGTIIHIEKEKRTRASYCTTSEQLSKQVHIVLNQFEIRNSIYVCNRNRGNEKTVYYVEILKSSVDNFISLTKPLKARTG
;
A
#
# COMPACT_ATOMS: atom_id res chain seq x y z
N MET A 1 -14.07 -17.54 43.55
CA MET A 1 -13.17 -17.32 42.39
C MET A 1 -11.98 -16.47 42.79
N ARG A 2 -10.74 -16.94 42.62
CA ARG A 2 -9.53 -16.11 42.83
C ARG A 2 -9.54 -14.93 41.85
N LYS A 3 -9.45 -13.70 42.34
CA LYS A 3 -9.32 -12.49 41.50
C LYS A 3 -7.98 -12.54 40.75
N LEU A 4 -7.98 -12.27 39.45
CA LEU A 4 -6.76 -12.12 38.66
C LEU A 4 -5.93 -10.95 39.22
N THR A 5 -4.62 -11.14 39.37
CA THR A 5 -3.71 -10.05 39.74
C THR A 5 -3.71 -8.95 38.67
N GLN A 6 -3.43 -7.72 39.07
CA GLN A 6 -3.40 -6.58 38.14
C GLN A 6 -2.37 -6.80 37.02
N ILE A 7 -1.18 -7.31 37.36
CA ILE A 7 -0.11 -7.70 36.43
C ILE A 7 -0.63 -8.64 35.33
N LYS A 8 -1.41 -9.67 35.69
CA LYS A 8 -1.94 -10.60 34.68
C LYS A 8 -2.98 -9.95 33.76
N LYS A 9 -3.72 -8.94 34.23
CA LYS A 9 -4.65 -8.17 33.38
C LYS A 9 -3.88 -7.28 32.41
N ASP A 10 -2.82 -6.64 32.89
CA ASP A 10 -1.98 -5.77 32.07
C ASP A 10 -1.30 -6.59 30.97
N ASN A 11 -0.77 -7.78 31.29
CA ASN A 11 -0.21 -8.71 30.32
C ASN A 11 -1.24 -9.18 29.26
N ILE A 12 -2.50 -9.41 29.65
CA ILE A 12 -3.56 -9.74 28.67
C ILE A 12 -3.75 -8.59 27.68
N ASN A 13 -3.78 -7.35 28.17
CA ASN A 13 -3.98 -6.17 27.32
C ASN A 13 -2.79 -5.91 26.41
N GLU A 14 -1.59 -6.10 26.93
CA GLU A 14 -0.36 -5.99 26.16
C GLU A 14 -0.31 -7.05 25.05
N LEU A 15 -0.59 -8.31 25.35
CA LEU A 15 -0.61 -9.37 24.34
C LEU A 15 -1.74 -9.19 23.31
N LEU A 16 -2.90 -8.67 23.70
CA LEU A 16 -3.96 -8.27 22.76
C LEU A 16 -3.50 -7.13 21.85
N HIS A 17 -2.75 -6.17 22.40
CA HIS A 17 -2.13 -5.08 21.65
C HIS A 17 -1.08 -5.59 20.66
N TRP A 18 -0.32 -6.63 21.03
CA TRP A 18 0.63 -7.32 20.15
C TRP A 18 -0.03 -8.23 19.12
N GLY A 19 -1.34 -8.45 19.19
CA GLY A 19 -2.10 -9.18 18.18
C GLY A 19 -2.28 -10.66 18.46
N TYR A 20 -1.93 -11.14 19.65
CA TYR A 20 -2.17 -12.52 20.05
C TYR A 20 -3.66 -12.80 20.23
N SER A 21 -4.13 -13.91 19.68
CA SER A 21 -5.48 -14.41 19.88
C SER A 21 -5.74 -14.75 21.35
N LYS A 22 -7.02 -14.73 21.74
CA LYS A 22 -7.42 -15.09 23.11
C LYS A 22 -7.01 -16.52 23.50
N HIS A 23 -6.83 -17.41 22.51
CA HIS A 23 -6.29 -18.75 22.72
C HIS A 23 -4.79 -18.74 22.97
N GLU A 24 -4.02 -18.00 22.18
CA GLU A 24 -2.57 -17.86 22.37
C GLU A 24 -2.26 -17.24 23.72
N ILE A 25 -2.99 -16.18 24.10
CA ILE A 25 -2.87 -15.54 25.42
C ILE A 25 -3.17 -16.52 26.55
N SER A 26 -4.22 -17.34 26.38
CA SER A 26 -4.59 -18.37 27.36
C SER A 26 -3.47 -19.39 27.57
N ARG A 27 -2.79 -19.80 26.49
CA ARG A 27 -1.62 -20.70 26.55
C ARG A 27 -0.40 -20.01 27.18
N ILE A 28 -0.04 -18.82 26.70
CA ILE A 28 1.14 -18.05 27.16
C ILE A 28 1.06 -17.75 28.65
N LEU A 29 -0.08 -17.27 29.12
CA LEU A 29 -0.26 -16.87 30.53
C LEU A 29 -0.72 -18.03 31.43
N ASN A 30 -0.95 -19.22 30.86
CA ASN A 30 -1.51 -20.39 31.51
C ASN A 30 -2.77 -20.04 32.34
N ILE A 31 -3.75 -19.40 31.70
CA ILE A 31 -5.02 -19.00 32.31
C ILE A 31 -6.20 -19.47 31.44
N PRO A 32 -7.38 -19.78 32.03
CA PRO A 32 -8.53 -20.21 31.26
C PRO A 32 -8.96 -19.16 30.22
N ARG A 33 -9.32 -19.62 29.01
CA ARG A 33 -9.78 -18.74 27.91
C ARG A 33 -10.95 -17.84 28.30
N SER A 34 -11.89 -18.36 29.11
CA SER A 34 -13.02 -17.58 29.64
C SER A 34 -12.55 -16.36 30.45
N THR A 35 -11.44 -16.49 31.16
CA THR A 35 -10.82 -15.42 31.95
C THR A 35 -10.18 -14.37 31.03
N VAL A 36 -9.49 -14.81 29.97
CA VAL A 36 -8.96 -13.91 28.93
C VAL A 36 -10.10 -13.13 28.27
N ILE A 37 -11.21 -13.78 27.93
CA ILE A 37 -12.39 -13.12 27.32
C ILE A 37 -12.95 -12.05 28.26
N ARG A 38 -13.18 -12.39 29.53
CA ARG A 38 -13.72 -11.47 30.54
C ARG A 38 -12.84 -10.23 30.71
N HIS A 39 -11.53 -10.42 30.72
CA HIS A 39 -10.56 -9.33 30.92
C HIS A 39 -10.11 -8.64 29.62
N SER A 40 -10.43 -9.21 28.45
CA SER A 40 -10.33 -8.54 27.14
C SER A 40 -11.43 -7.49 26.90
N PHE A 41 -12.35 -7.32 27.86
CA PHE A 41 -13.43 -6.37 27.80
C PHE A 41 -13.02 -5.07 28.51
N ILE A 42 -12.65 -4.04 27.74
CA ILE A 42 -12.32 -2.72 28.26
C ILE A 42 -13.37 -1.74 27.76
N LYS A 43 -14.00 -1.00 28.69
CA LYS A 43 -14.96 0.09 28.38
C LYS A 43 -16.10 -0.33 27.43
N GLY A 44 -16.72 -1.50 27.67
CA GLY A 44 -17.91 -1.92 26.92
C GLY A 44 -17.64 -2.58 25.56
N LYS A 45 -16.37 -2.75 25.15
CA LYS A 45 -16.01 -3.39 23.87
C LYS A 45 -15.00 -4.52 24.08
N TYR A 46 -15.17 -5.60 23.34
CA TYR A 46 -14.17 -6.66 23.27
C TYR A 46 -12.95 -6.16 22.50
N ASN A 47 -11.79 -6.12 23.16
CA ASN A 47 -10.52 -6.04 22.45
C ASN A 47 -10.35 -7.31 21.61
N ARG A 48 -10.40 -7.12 20.30
CA ARG A 48 -9.96 -8.14 19.34
C ARG A 48 -8.45 -8.00 19.17
N PRO A 49 -7.72 -9.11 18.98
CA PRO A 49 -6.31 -9.04 18.65
C PRO A 49 -6.12 -8.16 17.43
N ILE A 50 -5.24 -7.17 17.50
CA ILE A 50 -4.85 -6.40 16.32
C ILE A 50 -3.80 -7.26 15.61
N LYS A 51 -4.20 -8.02 14.59
CA LYS A 51 -3.26 -8.76 13.74
C LYS A 51 -2.27 -7.76 13.14
N LYS A 52 -1.08 -7.60 13.71
CA LYS A 52 -0.03 -6.72 13.17
C LYS A 52 0.52 -7.37 11.91
N PHE A 53 0.60 -6.62 10.82
CA PHE A 53 1.32 -7.05 9.63
C PHE A 53 2.79 -6.71 9.83
N THR A 54 3.62 -7.73 9.91
CA THR A 54 5.08 -7.58 9.99
C THR A 54 5.62 -7.09 8.66
N THR A 55 6.51 -6.10 8.69
CA THR A 55 7.21 -5.61 7.51
C THR A 55 8.30 -6.62 7.13
N SER A 56 8.08 -7.41 6.08
CA SER A 56 9.07 -8.38 5.59
C SER A 56 9.96 -7.84 4.48
N TYR A 57 9.68 -6.64 3.95
CA TYR A 57 10.42 -5.99 2.87
C TYR A 57 10.65 -6.88 1.63
N THR A 58 9.68 -7.75 1.35
CA THR A 58 9.67 -8.62 0.17
C THR A 58 9.30 -7.84 -1.09
N GLN A 59 9.47 -8.46 -2.27
CA GLN A 59 8.95 -7.92 -3.51
C GLN A 59 7.42 -7.71 -3.47
N VAL A 60 6.69 -8.62 -2.81
CA VAL A 60 5.22 -8.51 -2.65
C VAL A 60 4.86 -7.32 -1.77
N ASP A 61 5.59 -7.09 -0.66
CA ASP A 61 5.40 -5.91 0.18
C ASP A 61 5.58 -4.62 -0.65
N GLY A 62 6.63 -4.59 -1.47
CA GLY A 62 6.92 -3.50 -2.39
C GLY A 62 5.77 -3.24 -3.35
N GLU A 63 5.29 -4.28 -4.02
CA GLU A 63 4.20 -4.18 -5.00
C GLU A 63 2.91 -3.66 -4.39
N VAL A 64 2.50 -4.21 -3.24
CA VAL A 64 1.33 -3.75 -2.48
C VAL A 64 1.47 -2.28 -2.07
N VAL A 65 2.66 -1.86 -1.63
CA VAL A 65 2.94 -0.46 -1.26
C VAL A 65 2.96 0.46 -2.49
N GLY A 66 3.51 0.02 -3.62
CA GLY A 66 3.54 0.76 -4.88
C GLY A 66 2.14 1.02 -5.43
N ILE A 67 1.29 -0.02 -5.47
CA ILE A 67 -0.11 0.10 -5.86
C ILE A 67 -0.84 1.07 -4.93
N PHE A 68 -0.64 0.93 -3.62
CA PHE A 68 -1.25 1.84 -2.67
C PHE A 68 -0.72 3.28 -2.81
N ALA A 69 0.54 3.49 -3.17
CA ALA A 69 1.11 4.83 -3.35
C ALA A 69 0.43 5.62 -4.47
N GLY A 70 0.12 4.98 -5.59
CA GLY A 70 -0.68 5.59 -6.66
C GLY A 70 -2.17 5.61 -6.31
N ASP A 71 -2.83 4.47 -6.45
CA ASP A 71 -4.29 4.35 -6.43
C ASP A 71 -4.91 4.13 -5.03
N GLY A 72 -4.11 4.06 -3.97
CA GLY A 72 -4.59 3.83 -2.60
C GLY A 72 -5.18 5.07 -1.92
N SER A 73 -6.02 4.85 -0.93
CA SER A 73 -6.53 5.88 -0.03
C SER A 73 -6.88 5.30 1.33
N GLN A 74 -6.87 6.16 2.34
CA GLN A 74 -7.12 5.82 3.73
C GLN A 74 -8.12 6.77 4.34
N TYR A 75 -9.09 6.22 5.07
CA TYR A 75 -10.10 7.00 5.77
C TYR A 75 -10.24 6.50 7.21
N TYR A 76 -10.22 7.43 8.15
CA TYR A 76 -10.53 7.17 9.55
C TYR A 76 -11.84 7.86 9.91
N GLU A 77 -12.79 7.08 10.41
CA GLU A 77 -14.07 7.58 10.90
C GLU A 77 -14.01 7.75 12.42
N PRO A 78 -13.94 9.00 12.96
CA PRO A 78 -13.74 9.21 14.40
C PRO A 78 -14.91 8.73 15.25
N LYS A 79 -16.14 8.89 14.74
CA LYS A 79 -17.37 8.53 15.48
C LYS A 79 -17.50 7.00 15.65
N GLY A 80 -17.19 6.23 14.61
CA GLY A 80 -17.25 4.77 14.62
C GLY A 80 -15.95 4.09 15.06
N GLY A 81 -14.83 4.82 15.07
CA GLY A 81 -13.50 4.25 15.26
C GLY A 81 -13.11 3.30 14.12
N SER A 82 -13.61 3.53 12.91
CA SER A 82 -13.40 2.66 11.75
C SER A 82 -12.20 3.11 10.93
N TYR A 83 -11.34 2.15 10.56
CA TYR A 83 -10.16 2.38 9.71
C TYR A 83 -10.40 1.68 8.39
N GLU A 84 -10.43 2.44 7.31
CA GLU A 84 -10.69 1.92 5.97
C GLU A 84 -9.49 2.15 5.05
N VAL A 85 -9.17 1.12 4.28
CA VAL A 85 -8.21 1.16 3.18
C VAL A 85 -8.99 0.89 1.90
N THR A 86 -8.80 1.75 0.90
CA THR A 86 -9.44 1.63 -0.41
C THR A 86 -8.41 1.74 -1.52
N ILE A 87 -8.44 0.83 -2.50
CA ILE A 87 -7.72 0.95 -3.76
C ILE A 87 -8.72 1.30 -4.87
N HIS A 88 -8.42 2.33 -5.66
CA HIS A 88 -9.26 2.78 -6.77
C HIS A 88 -8.74 2.23 -8.08
N ILE A 89 -9.56 1.51 -8.85
CA ILE A 89 -9.14 0.89 -10.12
C ILE A 89 -10.05 1.36 -11.23
N GLY A 90 -9.49 1.90 -12.31
CA GLY A 90 -10.27 2.40 -13.44
C GLY A 90 -11.19 1.32 -14.04
N ARG A 91 -12.40 1.72 -14.46
CA ARG A 91 -13.46 0.79 -14.91
C ARG A 91 -13.10 -0.09 -16.10
N LYS A 92 -12.13 0.31 -16.92
CA LYS A 92 -11.63 -0.46 -18.07
C LYS A 92 -10.65 -1.59 -17.67
N ASN A 93 -10.25 -1.68 -16.40
CA ASN A 93 -9.21 -2.58 -15.92
C ASN A 93 -9.78 -3.67 -14.98
N GLU A 94 -10.85 -4.35 -15.38
CA GLU A 94 -11.50 -5.38 -14.55
C GLU A 94 -10.58 -6.59 -14.29
N GLU A 95 -9.77 -7.00 -15.27
CA GLU A 95 -8.77 -8.06 -15.08
C GLU A 95 -7.73 -7.65 -14.01
N TYR A 96 -7.25 -6.40 -14.06
CA TYR A 96 -6.33 -5.88 -13.07
C TYR A 96 -6.96 -5.78 -11.67
N LEU A 97 -8.27 -5.52 -11.58
CA LEU A 97 -8.99 -5.55 -10.31
C LEU A 97 -8.90 -6.92 -9.65
N GLU A 98 -9.17 -8.00 -10.38
CA GLU A 98 -9.10 -9.36 -9.82
C GLU A 98 -7.67 -9.73 -9.40
N TYR A 99 -6.67 -9.31 -10.18
CA TYR A 99 -5.26 -9.45 -9.79
C TYR A 99 -4.95 -8.73 -8.47
N VAL A 100 -5.27 -7.44 -8.37
CA VAL A 100 -4.98 -6.63 -7.17
C VAL A 100 -5.74 -7.18 -5.96
N LYS A 101 -6.99 -7.62 -6.15
CA LYS A 101 -7.78 -8.26 -5.09
C LYS A 101 -7.08 -9.52 -4.59
N GLY A 102 -6.72 -10.44 -5.46
CA GLY A 102 -6.00 -11.66 -5.08
C GLY A 102 -4.67 -11.38 -4.38
N LEU A 103 -3.89 -10.43 -4.91
CA LEU A 103 -2.62 -10.00 -4.32
C LEU A 103 -2.82 -9.51 -2.87
N PHE A 104 -3.76 -8.59 -2.66
CA PHE A 104 -4.01 -8.01 -1.34
C PHE A 104 -4.64 -9.02 -0.37
N GLU A 105 -5.60 -9.83 -0.82
CA GLU A 105 -6.24 -10.85 0.02
C GLU A 105 -5.24 -11.90 0.49
N ASN A 106 -4.33 -12.35 -0.39
CA ASN A 106 -3.27 -13.28 -0.04
C ASN A 106 -2.23 -12.64 0.91
N HIS A 107 -1.78 -11.42 0.58
CA HIS A 107 -0.75 -10.73 1.37
C HIS A 107 -1.21 -10.44 2.81
N PHE A 108 -2.44 -9.96 2.97
CA PHE A 108 -2.98 -9.61 4.27
C PHE A 108 -3.77 -10.76 4.94
N ASN A 109 -4.02 -11.86 4.22
CA ASN A 109 -4.91 -12.94 4.62
C ASN A 109 -6.21 -12.36 5.20
N LYS A 110 -6.85 -11.51 4.39
CA LYS A 110 -8.05 -10.73 4.75
C LYS A 110 -8.84 -10.36 3.49
N GLY A 111 -10.13 -10.66 3.51
CA GLY A 111 -11.05 -10.36 2.41
C GLY A 111 -11.22 -8.86 2.14
N PHE A 112 -11.46 -8.55 0.87
CA PHE A 112 -11.83 -7.24 0.36
C PHE A 112 -13.17 -7.33 -0.34
N TRP A 113 -14.00 -6.29 -0.17
CA TRP A 113 -15.21 -6.16 -0.98
C TRP A 113 -15.00 -5.15 -2.09
N VAL A 114 -15.62 -5.43 -3.23
CA VAL A 114 -15.62 -4.53 -4.39
C VAL A 114 -16.90 -3.71 -4.37
N SER A 115 -16.77 -2.40 -4.51
CA SER A 115 -17.89 -1.51 -4.80
C SER A 115 -17.68 -0.84 -6.15
N LYS A 116 -18.75 -0.73 -6.94
CA LYS A 116 -18.71 -0.12 -8.28
C LYS A 116 -19.18 1.33 -8.19
N ASP A 117 -18.40 2.25 -8.75
CA ASP A 117 -18.77 3.64 -8.97
C ASP A 117 -18.87 3.93 -10.48
N LYS A 118 -19.34 5.11 -10.88
CA LYS A 118 -19.48 5.48 -12.30
C LYS A 118 -18.14 5.39 -13.05
N ALA A 119 -17.04 5.81 -12.42
CA ALA A 119 -15.72 5.92 -13.04
C ALA A 119 -14.73 4.79 -12.69
N CYS A 120 -14.90 4.12 -11.54
CA CYS A 120 -13.92 3.17 -11.02
C CYS A 120 -14.55 2.05 -10.19
N PHE A 121 -13.80 0.96 -10.04
CA PHE A 121 -13.96 -0.02 -8.99
C PHE A 121 -13.23 0.44 -7.73
N LYS A 122 -13.84 0.21 -6.57
CA LYS A 122 -13.24 0.49 -5.26
C LYS A 122 -13.10 -0.83 -4.51
N LEU A 123 -11.86 -1.27 -4.33
CA LEU A 123 -11.51 -2.44 -3.54
C LEU A 123 -11.28 -1.98 -2.10
N ARG A 124 -12.17 -2.37 -1.17
CA ARG A 124 -12.26 -1.79 0.18
C ARG A 124 -12.08 -2.85 1.25
N THR A 125 -11.43 -2.47 2.35
CA THR A 125 -11.37 -3.27 3.58
C THR A 125 -11.33 -2.39 4.82
N LYS A 126 -11.93 -2.87 5.91
CA LYS A 126 -11.89 -2.21 7.23
C LYS A 126 -10.84 -2.90 8.10
N SER A 127 -9.70 -2.26 8.29
CA SER A 127 -8.57 -2.87 9.01
C SER A 127 -7.60 -1.82 9.55
N LYS A 128 -7.57 -1.63 10.87
CA LYS A 128 -6.58 -0.76 11.53
C LYS A 128 -5.14 -1.20 11.24
N ALA A 129 -4.89 -2.51 11.28
CA ALA A 129 -3.56 -3.04 11.01
C ALA A 129 -3.07 -2.77 9.58
N MET A 130 -3.95 -2.80 8.58
CA MET A 130 -3.56 -2.46 7.20
C MET A 130 -3.38 -0.96 7.04
N PHE A 131 -4.21 -0.17 7.73
CA PHE A 131 -4.06 1.27 7.79
C PHE A 131 -2.66 1.65 8.32
N GLU A 132 -2.25 1.03 9.42
CA GLU A 132 -0.93 1.21 10.03
C GLU A 132 0.19 0.63 9.17
N TYR A 133 -0.04 -0.50 8.49
CA TYR A 133 0.94 -1.12 7.59
C TYR A 133 1.48 -0.14 6.55
N PHE A 134 0.61 0.56 5.80
CA PHE A 134 1.07 1.54 4.81
C PHE A 134 1.78 2.73 5.45
N SER A 135 1.37 3.11 6.66
CA SER A 135 2.03 4.16 7.43
C SER A 135 3.46 3.78 7.84
N ASN A 136 3.85 2.50 7.81
CA ASN A 136 5.22 2.09 8.08
C ASN A 136 6.17 2.37 6.90
N TYR A 137 5.65 2.41 5.67
CA TYR A 137 6.46 2.59 4.46
C TYR A 137 6.33 3.99 3.86
N LEU A 138 5.16 4.60 3.99
CA LEU A 138 4.81 5.85 3.34
C LEU A 138 4.58 6.97 4.35
N ASP A 139 4.94 8.18 3.93
CA ASP A 139 4.61 9.43 4.61
C ASP A 139 3.77 10.29 3.66
N TYR A 140 2.67 10.85 4.17
CA TYR A 140 1.78 11.74 3.43
C TYR A 140 0.82 12.47 4.34
N ASN A 141 0.31 13.60 3.86
CA ASN A 141 -0.86 14.24 4.43
C ASN A 141 -2.12 13.57 3.85
N SER A 142 -2.94 12.96 4.71
CA SER A 142 -4.15 12.22 4.31
C SER A 142 -5.16 13.06 3.52
N LYS A 143 -5.20 14.39 3.72
CA LYS A 143 -6.10 15.29 2.97
C LYS A 143 -5.67 15.50 1.51
N ILE A 144 -4.37 15.37 1.23
CA ILE A 144 -3.77 15.64 -0.08
C ILE A 144 -2.72 14.57 -0.44
N LYS A 145 -3.05 13.30 -0.17
CA LYS A 145 -2.14 12.15 -0.31
C LYS A 145 -1.44 12.14 -1.67
N HIS A 146 -2.20 12.27 -2.76
CA HIS A 146 -1.69 12.23 -4.13
C HIS A 146 -0.53 13.20 -4.43
N SER A 147 -0.44 14.34 -3.71
CA SER A 147 0.62 15.33 -3.90
C SER A 147 1.71 15.29 -2.81
N THR A 148 1.52 14.50 -1.76
CA THR A 148 2.44 14.48 -0.60
C THR A 148 3.01 13.10 -0.29
N VAL A 149 2.49 12.04 -0.93
CA VAL A 149 2.99 10.67 -0.79
C VAL A 149 4.45 10.58 -1.15
N LYS A 150 5.22 9.90 -0.29
CA LYS A 150 6.63 9.57 -0.47
C LYS A 150 6.96 8.34 0.36
N LEU A 151 8.01 7.62 -0.01
CA LEU A 151 8.63 6.60 0.83
C LEU A 151 9.28 7.26 2.05
N LYS A 152 9.15 6.64 3.23
CA LYS A 152 9.81 7.09 4.46
C LYS A 152 11.32 6.93 4.42
N SER A 153 11.80 5.89 3.73
CA SER A 153 13.22 5.58 3.58
C SER A 153 13.48 5.06 2.17
N LEU A 154 14.64 5.39 1.62
CA LEU A 154 15.17 4.78 0.39
C LEU A 154 16.14 3.63 0.68
N ASN A 155 16.54 3.44 1.94
CA ASN A 155 17.34 2.31 2.38
C ASN A 155 16.45 1.08 2.57
N LEU A 156 15.91 0.60 1.45
CA LEU A 156 15.03 -0.56 1.36
C LEU A 156 15.74 -1.66 0.57
N PRO A 157 15.47 -2.96 0.87
CA PRO A 157 16.02 -4.07 0.11
C PRO A 157 15.71 -3.98 -1.38
N ARG A 158 16.59 -4.58 -2.18
CA ARG A 158 16.50 -4.61 -3.65
C ARG A 158 15.12 -5.10 -4.11
N ASP A 159 14.66 -6.21 -3.56
CA ASP A 159 13.41 -6.86 -3.98
C ASP A 159 12.19 -6.00 -3.68
N PHE A 160 12.13 -5.36 -2.51
CA PHE A 160 11.09 -4.39 -2.18
C PHE A 160 11.04 -3.26 -3.21
N LYS A 161 12.19 -2.70 -3.58
CA LYS A 161 12.26 -1.59 -4.55
C LYS A 161 11.73 -2.01 -5.92
N ILE A 162 12.06 -3.23 -6.38
CA ILE A 162 11.52 -3.77 -7.64
C ILE A 162 10.01 -3.91 -7.56
N GLY A 163 9.51 -4.50 -6.47
CA GLY A 163 8.08 -4.61 -6.21
C GLY A 163 7.39 -3.25 -6.24
N PHE A 164 7.96 -2.27 -5.53
CA PHE A 164 7.45 -0.91 -5.48
C PHE A 164 7.37 -0.27 -6.87
N LEU A 165 8.46 -0.34 -7.65
CA LEU A 165 8.49 0.17 -9.02
C LEU A 165 7.44 -0.50 -9.90
N LYS A 166 7.25 -1.82 -9.79
CA LYS A 166 6.21 -2.56 -10.52
C LYS A 166 4.80 -2.09 -10.14
N GLY A 167 4.47 -2.13 -8.85
CA GLY A 167 3.13 -1.78 -8.37
C GLY A 167 2.77 -0.33 -8.68
N PHE A 168 3.74 0.57 -8.56
CA PHE A 168 3.53 1.99 -8.88
C PHE A 168 3.40 2.24 -10.39
N LEU A 169 4.09 1.46 -11.23
CA LEU A 169 4.01 1.54 -12.70
C LEU A 169 2.63 1.12 -13.19
N ASP A 170 2.04 0.09 -12.58
CA ASP A 170 0.71 -0.37 -12.96
C ASP A 170 -0.41 0.60 -12.56
N THR A 171 -0.19 1.49 -11.58
CA THR A 171 -1.18 2.51 -11.19
C THR A 171 -0.95 3.85 -11.91
N ASP A 172 0.22 4.43 -11.70
CA ASP A 172 0.58 5.82 -12.04
C ASP A 172 1.64 5.87 -13.16
N GLY A 173 1.93 4.72 -13.77
CA GLY A 173 2.84 4.63 -14.90
C GLY A 173 2.13 4.56 -16.25
N THR A 174 2.92 4.69 -17.30
CA THR A 174 2.46 4.63 -18.69
C THR A 174 3.54 4.00 -19.53
N ILE A 175 3.19 2.97 -20.30
CA ILE A 175 4.01 2.41 -21.36
C ILE A 175 3.21 2.53 -22.66
N ILE A 176 3.80 3.15 -23.66
CA ILE A 176 3.18 3.34 -24.97
C ILE A 176 4.13 2.85 -26.06
N HIS A 177 3.59 2.10 -27.02
CA HIS A 177 4.29 1.80 -28.25
C HIS A 177 3.92 2.84 -29.31
N ILE A 178 4.92 3.55 -29.84
CA ILE A 178 4.74 4.55 -30.88
C ILE A 178 5.15 3.94 -32.20
N GLU A 179 4.17 3.43 -32.94
CA GLU A 179 4.36 2.69 -34.20
C GLU A 179 5.16 3.50 -35.23
N LYS A 180 4.81 4.79 -35.43
CA LYS A 180 5.51 5.68 -36.37
C LYS A 180 7.00 5.82 -36.11
N GLU A 181 7.40 5.73 -34.84
CA GLU A 181 8.78 5.89 -34.39
C GLU A 181 9.45 4.53 -34.09
N LYS A 182 8.71 3.43 -34.25
CA LYS A 182 9.09 2.06 -33.87
C LYS A 182 9.77 2.01 -32.50
N ARG A 183 9.23 2.73 -31.52
CA ARG A 183 9.81 2.81 -30.17
C ARG A 183 8.76 2.68 -29.08
N THR A 184 9.18 2.12 -27.97
CA THR A 184 8.41 2.08 -26.73
C THR A 184 8.88 3.23 -25.84
N ARG A 185 7.93 3.97 -25.24
CA ARG A 185 8.21 4.93 -24.18
C ARG A 185 7.61 4.41 -22.88
N ALA A 186 8.31 4.62 -21.78
CA ALA A 186 7.85 4.29 -20.44
C ALA A 186 8.06 5.50 -19.52
N SER A 187 7.10 5.77 -18.64
CA SER A 187 7.22 6.83 -17.66
C SER A 187 6.39 6.55 -16.42
N TYR A 188 6.78 7.15 -15.30
CA TYR A 188 5.93 7.35 -14.13
C TYR A 188 5.35 8.76 -14.15
N CYS A 189 4.14 8.93 -13.63
CA CYS A 189 3.43 10.21 -13.55
C CYS A 189 2.92 10.42 -12.13
N THR A 190 3.28 11.52 -11.47
CA THR A 190 2.79 11.80 -10.11
C THR A 190 2.67 13.29 -9.85
N THR A 191 1.80 13.69 -8.93
CA THR A 191 1.76 15.08 -8.43
C THR A 191 2.64 15.31 -7.21
N SER A 192 3.27 14.26 -6.67
CA SER A 192 4.23 14.36 -5.58
C SER A 192 5.65 14.54 -6.12
N GLU A 193 6.19 15.74 -5.97
CA GLU A 193 7.58 16.04 -6.34
C GLU A 193 8.59 15.15 -5.58
N GLN A 194 8.30 14.86 -4.31
CA GLN A 194 9.18 14.03 -3.49
C GLN A 194 9.18 12.58 -3.99
N LEU A 195 8.01 12.05 -4.35
CA LEU A 195 7.94 10.70 -4.91
C LEU A 195 8.64 10.59 -6.27
N SER A 196 8.50 11.59 -7.14
CA SER A 196 9.19 11.56 -8.45
C SER A 196 10.71 11.55 -8.29
N LYS A 197 11.25 12.37 -7.38
CA LYS A 197 12.69 12.36 -7.01
C LYS A 197 13.13 11.01 -6.44
N GLN A 198 12.31 10.42 -5.57
CA GLN A 198 12.60 9.10 -4.99
C GLN A 198 12.60 7.98 -6.05
N VAL A 199 11.62 7.98 -6.96
CA VAL A 199 11.56 7.03 -8.08
C VAL A 199 12.79 7.18 -8.99
N HIS A 200 13.17 8.43 -9.32
CA HIS A 200 14.40 8.70 -10.09
C HIS A 200 15.65 8.11 -9.43
N ILE A 201 15.83 8.31 -8.12
CA ILE A 201 16.96 7.75 -7.37
C ILE A 201 16.92 6.21 -7.39
N VAL A 202 15.76 5.60 -7.15
CA VAL A 202 15.62 4.15 -7.14
C VAL A 202 15.92 3.56 -8.52
N LEU A 203 15.47 4.18 -9.61
CA LEU A 203 15.78 3.75 -10.97
C LEU A 203 17.29 3.83 -11.26
N ASN A 204 17.97 4.89 -10.82
CA ASN A 204 19.42 5.02 -10.97
C ASN A 204 20.19 3.91 -10.24
N GLN A 205 19.69 3.43 -9.09
CA GLN A 205 20.29 2.29 -8.37
C GLN A 205 20.19 0.96 -9.15
N PHE A 206 19.28 0.88 -10.12
CA PHE A 206 19.15 -0.26 -11.05
C PHE A 206 19.77 0.04 -12.41
N GLU A 207 20.58 1.10 -12.52
CA GLU A 207 21.23 1.52 -13.77
C GLU A 207 20.23 1.83 -14.90
N ILE A 208 18.98 2.15 -14.54
CA ILE A 208 17.95 2.55 -15.48
C ILE A 208 18.06 4.05 -15.72
N ARG A 209 18.55 4.43 -16.91
CA ARG A 209 18.68 5.84 -17.28
C ARG A 209 17.30 6.47 -17.44
N ASN A 210 17.09 7.60 -16.77
CA ASN A 210 15.80 8.28 -16.75
C ASN A 210 15.99 9.80 -16.49
N SER A 211 14.97 10.59 -16.78
CA SER A 211 14.94 12.04 -16.56
C SER A 211 13.64 12.45 -15.88
N ILE A 212 13.68 13.57 -15.13
CA ILE A 212 12.47 14.17 -14.57
C ILE A 212 12.03 15.34 -15.46
N TYR A 213 10.78 15.32 -15.90
CA TYR A 213 10.12 16.41 -16.59
C TYR A 213 8.98 16.97 -15.73
N VAL A 214 8.82 18.30 -15.75
CA VAL A 214 7.75 19.01 -15.01
C VAL A 214 6.75 19.56 -16.02
N CYS A 215 5.51 19.11 -15.90
CA CYS A 215 4.39 19.63 -16.67
C CYS A 215 3.63 20.65 -15.82
N ASN A 216 3.84 21.93 -16.10
CA ASN A 216 3.01 23.01 -15.58
C ASN A 216 1.77 23.13 -16.48
N ARG A 217 0.62 22.66 -15.99
CA ARG A 217 -0.62 22.80 -16.72
C ARG A 217 -1.16 24.21 -16.51
N ASN A 218 -0.92 25.10 -17.49
CA ASN A 218 -1.28 26.52 -17.44
C ASN A 218 -2.81 26.80 -17.53
N ARG A 219 -3.67 25.83 -17.22
CA ARG A 219 -5.13 25.97 -17.22
C ARG A 219 -5.67 25.94 -15.78
N GLY A 220 -5.76 27.10 -15.14
CA GLY A 220 -6.46 27.26 -13.84
C GLY A 220 -5.83 26.50 -12.66
N ASN A 221 -6.66 25.97 -11.75
CA ASN A 221 -6.30 25.25 -10.51
C ASN A 221 -5.69 23.83 -10.75
N GLU A 222 -5.15 23.56 -11.94
CA GLU A 222 -4.54 22.26 -12.24
C GLU A 222 -3.19 22.11 -11.52
N LYS A 223 -2.94 20.92 -10.99
CA LYS A 223 -1.73 20.63 -10.20
C LYS A 223 -0.55 20.37 -11.12
N THR A 224 0.63 20.79 -10.69
CA THR A 224 1.89 20.39 -11.32
C THR A 224 2.02 18.87 -11.33
N VAL A 225 2.37 18.33 -12.49
CA VAL A 225 2.60 16.90 -12.69
C VAL A 225 4.08 16.67 -12.99
N TYR A 226 4.67 15.73 -12.29
CA TYR A 226 6.05 15.30 -12.45
C TYR A 226 6.08 13.96 -13.19
N TYR A 227 6.81 13.93 -14.29
CA TYR A 227 7.05 12.73 -15.07
C TYR A 227 8.47 12.24 -14.82
N VAL A 228 8.63 10.94 -14.56
CA VAL A 228 9.94 10.28 -14.57
C VAL A 228 9.99 9.46 -15.85
N GLU A 229 10.60 10.01 -16.89
CA GLU A 229 10.68 9.40 -18.22
C GLU A 229 11.88 8.46 -18.31
N ILE A 230 11.64 7.21 -18.70
CA ILE A 230 12.70 6.23 -18.94
C ILE A 230 13.33 6.50 -20.30
N LEU A 231 14.65 6.69 -20.33
CA LEU A 231 15.34 6.95 -21.59
C LEU A 231 15.32 5.70 -22.48
N LYS A 232 15.24 5.92 -23.79
CA LYS A 232 15.16 4.86 -24.82
C LYS A 232 16.16 3.72 -24.58
N SER A 233 17.40 4.05 -24.20
CA SER A 233 18.47 3.07 -23.96
C SER A 233 18.21 2.09 -22.81
N SER A 234 17.24 2.36 -21.94
CA SER A 234 16.99 1.59 -20.71
C SER A 234 15.55 1.06 -20.62
N VAL A 235 14.71 1.28 -21.63
CA VAL A 235 13.30 0.85 -21.63
C VAL A 235 13.18 -0.67 -21.53
N ASP A 236 13.97 -1.43 -22.29
CA ASP A 236 13.89 -2.90 -22.27
C ASP A 236 14.34 -3.47 -20.93
N ASN A 237 15.43 -2.94 -20.37
CA ASN A 237 15.91 -3.30 -19.04
C ASN A 237 14.85 -2.96 -17.97
N PHE A 238 14.20 -1.81 -18.09
CA PHE A 238 13.13 -1.38 -17.19
C PHE A 238 11.91 -2.30 -17.25
N ILE A 239 11.46 -2.69 -18.44
CA ILE A 239 10.32 -3.61 -18.62
C ILE A 239 10.70 -5.01 -18.10
N SER A 240 11.91 -5.47 -18.39
CA SER A 240 12.41 -6.75 -17.89
C SER A 240 12.50 -6.79 -16.35
N LEU A 241 12.89 -5.67 -15.73
CA LEU A 241 12.99 -5.52 -14.29
C LEU A 241 11.60 -5.50 -13.62
N THR A 242 10.67 -4.72 -14.16
CA THR A 242 9.38 -4.44 -13.51
C THR A 242 8.27 -5.44 -13.89
N LYS A 243 8.28 -5.97 -15.11
CA LYS A 243 7.27 -6.93 -15.62
C LYS A 243 5.83 -6.50 -15.29
N PRO A 244 5.39 -5.30 -15.71
CA PRO A 244 4.07 -4.77 -15.38
C PRO A 244 2.95 -5.67 -15.93
N LEU A 245 1.82 -5.65 -15.24
CA LEU A 245 0.64 -6.40 -15.63
C LEU A 245 -0.36 -5.53 -16.38
N LYS A 246 -0.65 -4.34 -15.86
CA LYS A 246 -1.62 -3.40 -16.45
C LYS A 246 -0.97 -2.49 -17.48
N ALA A 247 0.23 -2.00 -17.22
CA ALA A 247 0.91 -1.10 -18.15
C ALA A 247 1.45 -1.82 -19.41
N ARG A 248 0.88 -2.97 -19.81
CA ARG A 248 1.30 -3.65 -21.03
C ARG A 248 0.83 -2.85 -22.25
N THR A 249 1.69 -2.83 -23.26
CA THR A 249 1.49 -2.17 -24.56
C THR A 249 0.10 -2.44 -25.10
N GLY A 250 -0.73 -1.39 -25.14
CA GLY A 250 -1.79 -1.29 -26.13
C GLY A 250 -1.22 -0.97 -27.50
#